data_AF-A0A3N5ZVQ4-F1
#
_entry.id   AF-A0A3N5ZVQ4-F1
#
_cell.length_a   1.000
_cell.length_b   1.000
_cell.length_c   1.000
_cell.angle_alpha   90.00
_cell.angle_beta   90.00
_cell.angle_gamma   90.00
#
_symmetry.space_group_name_H-M   'P 1'
#
loop_
_entity.id
_entity.type
_entity.pdbx_description
1 polymer ?
#
loop_
_entity_poly.entity_id
_entity_poly.type
_entity_poly.pdbx_seq_one_letter_code
_entity_poly.pdbx_strand_id
1 'polypeptide(L)'
;MRNLAWYISLAITFFGFIIIEFYFTLDPTKTDQHGNEALIPITLLIPFLILSLFITWTVGRDYFAIKPLEKLWLLIFITVLILLIGITGEYQLLQNSLNELHGNWQNPSSVIFGKGALNYYTNNWYFNENTFLLIHLLAFFCGFFGRKIDMH
;
A
#
# COMPACT_ATOMS: atom_id res chain seq x y z
N MET A 1 -5.95 -13.52 -20.97
CA MET A 1 -6.91 -12.57 -20.35
C MET A 1 -6.65 -12.34 -18.85
N ARG A 2 -6.34 -13.36 -18.04
CA ARG A 2 -6.06 -13.21 -16.59
C ARG A 2 -4.96 -12.19 -16.26
N ASN A 3 -3.86 -12.17 -17.02
CA ASN A 3 -2.75 -11.24 -16.77
C ASN A 3 -3.14 -9.78 -17.08
N LEU A 4 -3.96 -9.54 -18.11
CA LEU A 4 -4.40 -8.19 -18.46
C LEU A 4 -5.32 -7.62 -17.37
N ALA A 5 -6.28 -8.41 -16.89
CA ALA A 5 -7.16 -8.01 -15.79
C ALA A 5 -6.36 -7.70 -14.50
N TRP A 6 -5.32 -8.49 -14.24
CA TRP A 6 -4.41 -8.24 -13.12
C TRP A 6 -3.67 -6.90 -13.26
N TYR A 7 -3.01 -6.64 -14.40
CA TYR A 7 -2.31 -5.37 -14.62
C TYR A 7 -3.24 -4.16 -14.61
N ILE A 8 -4.45 -4.28 -15.17
CA ILE A 8 -5.47 -3.21 -15.11
C ILE A 8 -5.86 -2.95 -13.65
N SER A 9 -6.10 -3.99 -12.85
CA SER A 9 -6.47 -3.82 -11.43
C SER A 9 -5.34 -3.16 -10.64
N LEU A 10 -4.09 -3.52 -10.89
CA LEU A 10 -2.91 -2.91 -10.27
C LEU A 10 -2.79 -1.45 -10.66
N ALA A 11 -3.00 -1.12 -11.95
CA ALA A 11 -2.93 0.26 -12.42
C ALA A 11 -4.01 1.13 -11.78
N ILE A 12 -5.27 0.69 -11.77
CA ILE A 12 -6.39 1.44 -11.15
C ILE A 12 -6.11 1.72 -9.68
N THR A 13 -5.65 0.70 -8.94
CA THR A 13 -5.39 0.83 -7.52
C THR A 13 -4.16 1.67 -7.24
N PHE A 14 -3.08 1.50 -8.00
CA PHE A 14 -1.89 2.35 -7.93
C PHE A 14 -2.24 3.83 -8.15
N PHE A 15 -2.96 4.15 -9.22
CA PHE A 15 -3.40 5.54 -9.45
C PHE A 15 -4.31 6.05 -8.34
N GLY A 16 -5.16 5.20 -7.75
CA GLY A 16 -5.94 5.56 -6.58
C GLY A 16 -5.08 5.97 -5.38
N PHE A 17 -4.02 5.21 -5.08
CA PHE A 17 -3.06 5.54 -4.02
C PHE A 17 -2.36 6.88 -4.31
N ILE A 18 -1.83 7.05 -5.51
CA ILE A 18 -1.14 8.27 -5.95
C ILE A 18 -2.07 9.50 -5.91
N ILE A 19 -3.34 9.34 -6.31
CA ILE A 19 -4.31 10.44 -6.23
C ILE A 19 -4.52 10.86 -4.77
N ILE A 20 -4.71 9.91 -3.86
CA ILE A 20 -4.90 10.22 -2.43
C ILE A 20 -3.63 10.87 -1.86
N GLU A 21 -2.46 10.34 -2.18
CA GLU A 21 -1.17 10.85 -1.73
C GLU A 21 -0.98 12.32 -2.14
N PHE A 22 -1.06 12.64 -3.43
CA PHE A 22 -0.65 13.95 -3.93
C PHE A 22 -1.77 15.01 -3.94
N TYR A 23 -3.03 14.60 -4.02
CA TYR A 23 -4.15 15.55 -4.13
C TYR A 23 -5.00 15.66 -2.87
N PHE A 24 -5.02 14.63 -2.03
CA PHE A 24 -5.87 14.59 -0.83
C PHE A 24 -5.07 14.51 0.48
N THR A 25 -3.74 14.57 0.42
CA THR A 25 -2.90 14.77 1.61
C THR A 25 -2.47 16.23 1.69
N LEU A 26 -2.80 16.88 2.80
CA LEU A 26 -2.46 18.28 3.03
C LEU A 26 -1.03 18.39 3.55
N ASP A 27 -0.33 19.40 3.02
CA ASP A 27 0.97 19.83 3.52
C ASP A 27 0.85 20.31 4.99
N PRO A 28 1.71 19.83 5.92
CA PRO A 28 1.75 20.26 7.32
C PRO A 28 1.80 21.78 7.55
N THR A 29 2.35 22.53 6.59
CA THR A 29 2.48 24.00 6.66
C THR A 29 1.19 24.74 6.30
N LYS A 30 0.23 24.06 5.67
CA LYS A 30 -1.06 24.65 5.26
C LYS A 30 -2.12 24.35 6.31
N THR A 31 -2.91 25.37 6.64
CA THR A 31 -4.06 25.20 7.53
C THR A 31 -5.32 25.14 6.68
N ASP A 32 -6.00 23.99 6.69
CA ASP A 32 -7.33 23.85 6.10
C ASP A 32 -8.38 23.67 7.19
N GLN A 33 -9.54 24.31 7.01
CA GLN A 33 -10.69 24.27 7.90
C GLN A 33 -11.69 23.17 7.52
N HIS A 34 -11.47 22.46 6.41
CA HIS A 34 -12.33 21.38 5.95
C HIS A 34 -11.97 20.03 6.60
N GLY A 35 -12.93 19.09 6.55
CA GLY A 35 -12.73 17.72 7.02
C GLY A 35 -11.79 16.92 6.11
N ASN A 36 -11.56 15.64 6.43
CA ASN A 36 -10.73 14.77 5.59
C ASN A 36 -11.46 14.40 4.29
N GLU A 37 -11.30 15.22 3.24
CA GLU A 37 -11.93 15.00 1.93
C GLU A 37 -11.46 13.70 1.25
N ALA A 38 -10.29 13.17 1.64
CA ALA A 38 -9.77 11.90 1.15
C ALA A 38 -10.68 10.71 1.46
N LEU A 39 -11.58 10.82 2.45
CA LEU A 39 -12.50 9.75 2.81
C LEU A 39 -13.37 9.30 1.63
N ILE A 40 -13.73 10.22 0.73
CA ILE A 40 -14.54 9.92 -0.47
C ILE A 40 -13.74 9.02 -1.44
N PRO A 41 -12.58 9.45 -1.98
CA PRO A 41 -11.79 8.60 -2.88
C PRO A 41 -11.29 7.33 -2.20
N ILE A 42 -10.96 7.35 -0.90
CA ILE A 42 -10.61 6.15 -0.13
C ILE A 42 -11.76 5.13 -0.15
N THR A 43 -12.98 5.57 0.15
CA THR A 43 -14.16 4.69 0.17
C THR A 43 -14.43 4.07 -1.20
N LEU A 44 -14.23 4.85 -2.27
CA LEU A 44 -14.36 4.37 -3.65
C LEU A 44 -13.23 3.41 -4.04
N LEU A 45 -12.01 3.63 -3.55
CA LEU A 45 -10.84 2.82 -3.86
C LEU A 45 -10.86 1.45 -3.19
N ILE A 46 -11.38 1.35 -1.96
CA ILE A 46 -11.34 0.11 -1.15
C ILE A 46 -11.88 -1.12 -1.91
N PRO A 47 -13.05 -1.09 -2.57
CA PRO A 47 -13.54 -2.24 -3.35
C PRO A 47 -12.58 -2.68 -4.46
N PHE A 48 -11.97 -1.72 -5.18
CA PHE A 48 -10.98 -2.02 -6.22
C PHE A 48 -9.68 -2.57 -5.63
N LEU A 49 -9.25 -2.04 -4.48
CA LEU A 49 -8.10 -2.54 -3.75
C LEU A 49 -8.31 -3.99 -3.32
N ILE A 50 -9.44 -4.31 -2.69
CA ILE A 50 -9.77 -5.68 -2.28
C ILE A 50 -9.76 -6.62 -3.48
N LEU A 51 -10.37 -6.22 -4.60
CA LEU A 51 -10.36 -7.00 -5.83
C LEU A 51 -8.94 -7.20 -6.38
N SER A 52 -8.12 -6.15 -6.41
CA SER A 52 -6.75 -6.24 -6.91
C SER A 52 -5.87 -7.12 -6.02
N LEU A 53 -6.01 -7.03 -4.70
CA LEU A 53 -5.35 -7.92 -3.73
C LEU A 53 -5.79 -9.38 -3.94
N PHE A 54 -7.08 -9.63 -4.17
CA PHE A 54 -7.60 -10.98 -4.44
C PHE A 54 -7.06 -11.57 -5.75
N ILE A 55 -6.99 -10.77 -6.82
CA ILE A 55 -6.40 -11.19 -8.09
C ILE A 55 -4.91 -11.47 -7.88
N THR A 56 -4.19 -10.59 -7.17
CA THR A 56 -2.76 -10.74 -6.87
C THR A 56 -2.49 -12.00 -6.06
N TRP A 57 -3.33 -12.30 -5.06
CA TRP A 57 -3.30 -13.56 -4.31
C TRP A 57 -3.51 -14.77 -5.21
N THR A 58 -4.48 -14.72 -6.13
CA THR A 58 -4.73 -15.80 -7.10
C THR A 58 -3.54 -16.02 -8.03
N VAL A 59 -2.89 -14.94 -8.48
CA VAL A 59 -1.68 -15.00 -9.30
C VAL A 59 -0.53 -15.64 -8.53
N GLY A 60 -0.33 -15.25 -7.27
CA GLY A 60 0.66 -15.87 -6.38
C GLY A 60 0.38 -17.35 -6.17
N ARG A 61 -0.86 -17.72 -5.93
CA ARG A 61 -1.30 -19.12 -5.77
C ARG A 61 -0.90 -19.98 -6.97
N ASP A 62 -1.22 -19.51 -8.18
CA ASP A 62 -0.93 -20.25 -9.40
C ASP A 62 0.59 -20.26 -9.69
N TYR A 63 1.31 -19.18 -9.35
CA TYR A 63 2.76 -19.12 -9.43
C TYR A 63 3.41 -20.19 -8.56
N PHE A 64 3.02 -20.30 -7.29
CA PHE A 64 3.60 -21.25 -6.33
C PHE A 64 3.15 -22.71 -6.54
N ALA A 65 2.08 -22.96 -7.29
CA ALA A 65 1.65 -24.31 -7.64
C ALA A 65 2.46 -24.91 -8.80
N ILE A 66 2.84 -24.09 -9.78
CA ILE A 66 3.38 -24.56 -11.08
C ILE A 66 4.90 -24.35 -11.20
N LYS A 67 5.46 -23.31 -10.58
CA LYS A 67 6.85 -22.91 -10.84
C LYS A 67 7.86 -23.84 -10.16
N PRO A 68 8.81 -24.43 -10.91
CA PRO A 68 9.94 -25.14 -10.32
C PRO A 68 10.81 -24.17 -9.50
N LEU A 69 11.36 -24.68 -8.39
CA LEU A 69 12.18 -23.92 -7.44
C LEU A 69 13.49 -23.36 -8.05
N GLU A 70 13.81 -23.67 -9.31
CA GLU A 70 15.02 -23.25 -10.01
C GLU A 70 15.22 -21.72 -10.08
N LYS A 71 14.12 -20.95 -10.06
CA LYS A 71 14.17 -19.47 -10.04
C LYS A 71 13.78 -18.86 -8.69
N LEU A 72 13.80 -19.66 -7.63
CA LEU A 72 13.47 -19.19 -6.27
C LEU A 72 14.41 -18.07 -5.82
N TRP A 73 15.69 -18.14 -6.18
CA TRP A 73 16.68 -17.11 -5.83
C TRP A 73 16.29 -15.73 -6.38
N LEU A 74 15.75 -15.67 -7.61
CA LEU A 74 15.34 -14.41 -8.24
C LEU A 74 14.10 -13.84 -7.54
N LEU A 75 13.16 -14.71 -7.17
CA LEU A 75 12.00 -14.32 -6.38
C LEU A 75 12.43 -13.74 -5.03
N ILE A 76 13.33 -14.42 -4.32
CA ILE A 76 13.87 -13.95 -3.04
C ILE A 76 14.58 -12.61 -3.22
N PHE A 77 15.43 -12.48 -4.24
CA PHE A 77 16.14 -11.24 -4.53
C PHE A 77 15.19 -10.05 -4.76
N ILE A 78 14.20 -10.21 -5.65
CA ILE A 78 13.20 -9.17 -5.92
C ILE A 78 12.40 -8.84 -4.66
N THR A 79 12.04 -9.84 -3.87
CA THR A 79 11.29 -9.66 -2.61
C THR A 79 12.09 -8.86 -1.60
N VAL A 80 13.36 -9.21 -1.39
CA VAL A 80 14.27 -8.48 -0.50
C VAL A 80 14.44 -7.04 -0.98
N LEU A 81 14.56 -6.83 -2.29
CA LEU A 81 14.67 -5.48 -2.86
C LEU A 81 13.40 -4.64 -2.59
N ILE A 82 12.20 -5.20 -2.82
CA ILE A 82 10.94 -4.50 -2.56
C ILE A 82 10.78 -4.23 -1.06
N LEU A 83 11.08 -5.20 -0.19
CA LEU A 83 11.01 -5.00 1.26
C LEU A 83 11.99 -3.94 1.74
N LEU A 84 13.23 -3.96 1.23
CA LEU A 84 14.24 -2.98 1.57
C LEU A 84 13.77 -1.57 1.18
N ILE A 85 13.36 -1.37 -0.07
CA ILE A 85 12.92 -0.06 -0.56
C ILE A 85 11.62 0.37 0.13
N GLY A 86 10.62 -0.50 0.19
CA GLY A 86 9.31 -0.18 0.74
C GLY A 86 9.35 0.13 2.23
N ILE A 87 10.01 -0.70 3.05
CA ILE A 87 10.09 -0.48 4.50
C ILE A 87 10.93 0.75 4.82
N THR A 88 12.07 0.95 4.14
CA THR A 88 12.91 2.12 4.40
C THR A 88 12.24 3.40 3.95
N GLY A 89 11.55 3.39 2.80
CA GLY A 89 10.74 4.50 2.30
C GLY A 89 9.62 4.89 3.26
N GLU A 90 8.83 3.91 3.74
CA GLU A 90 7.78 4.16 4.74
C GLU A 90 8.33 4.72 6.04
N TYR A 91 9.43 4.15 6.53
CA TYR A 91 10.06 4.63 7.75
C TYR A 91 10.52 6.08 7.60
N GLN A 92 11.17 6.43 6.48
CA GLN A 92 11.63 7.78 6.22
C GLN A 92 10.46 8.76 6.08
N LEU A 93 9.39 8.38 5.36
CA LEU A 93 8.18 9.18 5.22
C LEU A 93 7.56 9.49 6.59
N LEU A 94 7.37 8.47 7.43
CA LEU A 94 6.80 8.63 8.77
C LEU A 94 7.68 9.52 9.66
N GLN A 95 9.00 9.32 9.66
CA GLN A 95 9.91 10.13 10.47
C GLN A 95 9.90 11.61 10.03
N ASN A 96 9.95 11.87 8.73
CA ASN A 96 9.90 13.23 8.20
C ASN A 96 8.56 13.90 8.56
N SER A 97 7.45 13.19 8.34
CA SER A 97 6.12 13.72 8.64
C SER A 97 5.91 13.97 10.14
N LEU A 98 6.39 13.08 11.02
CA LEU A 98 6.32 13.29 12.46
C LEU A 98 7.16 14.49 12.92
N ASN A 99 8.32 14.72 12.30
CA ASN A 99 9.15 15.89 12.59
C ASN A 99 8.46 17.18 12.15
N GLU A 100 7.89 17.21 10.94
CA GLU A 100 7.16 18.36 10.39
C GLU A 100 5.87 18.68 11.17
N LEU A 101 5.18 17.65 11.67
CA LEU A 101 3.96 17.77 12.45
C LEU A 101 4.21 18.02 13.95
N HIS A 102 5.47 18.16 14.36
CA HIS A 102 5.89 18.32 15.77
C HIS A 102 5.39 17.21 16.71
N GLY A 103 5.34 15.97 16.21
CA GLY A 103 4.91 14.78 16.94
C GLY A 103 3.67 14.09 16.35
N ASN A 104 3.16 13.13 17.10
CA ASN A 104 1.97 12.36 16.72
C ASN A 104 0.66 12.96 17.27
N TRP A 105 -0.47 12.35 16.92
CA TRP A 105 -1.81 12.81 17.36
C TRP A 105 -2.07 12.71 18.88
N GLN A 106 -1.14 12.17 19.67
CA GLN A 106 -1.19 12.12 21.13
C GLN A 106 -0.35 13.21 21.80
N ASN A 107 0.55 13.89 21.06
CA ASN A 107 1.37 14.97 21.59
C ASN A 107 0.61 16.31 21.55
N PRO A 108 0.39 17.00 22.68
CA PRO A 108 -0.33 18.28 22.71
C PRO A 108 0.32 19.39 21.87
N SER A 109 1.63 19.27 21.61
CA SER A 109 2.39 20.21 20.76
C SER A 109 2.27 19.95 19.26
N SER A 110 1.63 18.85 18.86
CA SER A 110 1.54 18.43 17.46
C SER A 110 0.39 19.13 16.72
N VAL A 111 0.60 19.41 15.43
CA VAL A 111 -0.42 19.95 14.52
C VAL A 111 -1.62 19.00 14.37
N ILE A 112 -1.41 17.70 14.57
CA ILE A 112 -2.44 16.65 14.47
C ILE A 112 -2.98 16.19 15.82
N PHE A 113 -2.70 16.92 16.91
CA PHE A 113 -3.22 16.56 18.23
C PHE A 113 -4.74 16.43 18.24
N GLY A 114 -5.26 15.30 18.71
CA GLY A 114 -6.69 15.03 18.80
C GLY A 114 -7.40 14.76 17.47
N LYS A 115 -6.69 14.79 16.32
CA LYS A 115 -7.29 14.54 14.99
C LYS A 115 -7.37 13.05 14.61
N GLY A 116 -6.78 12.18 15.41
CA GLY A 116 -6.70 10.75 15.16
C GLY A 116 -5.62 10.37 14.13
N ALA A 117 -5.47 9.06 13.93
CA ALA A 117 -4.38 8.52 13.11
C ALA A 117 -4.58 8.73 11.61
N LEU A 118 -5.82 8.59 11.12
CA LEU A 118 -6.19 8.86 9.73
C LEU A 118 -6.87 10.23 9.64
N ASN A 119 -6.10 11.24 9.27
CA ASN A 119 -6.57 12.61 9.08
C ASN A 119 -5.97 13.19 7.80
N TYR A 120 -6.35 14.42 7.47
CA TYR A 120 -5.99 15.05 6.21
C TYR A 120 -4.48 15.33 6.03
N TYR A 121 -3.68 15.32 7.10
CA TYR A 121 -2.21 15.40 7.02
C TYR A 121 -1.52 14.04 6.92
N THR A 122 -2.21 12.95 7.28
CA THR A 122 -1.61 11.62 7.43
C THR A 122 -2.16 10.61 6.43
N ASN A 123 -2.95 11.04 5.44
CA ASN A 123 -3.48 10.15 4.40
C ASN A 123 -2.35 9.43 3.65
N ASN A 124 -1.25 10.12 3.36
CA ASN A 124 -0.05 9.54 2.74
C ASN A 124 0.66 8.50 3.61
N TRP A 125 0.38 8.39 4.91
CA TRP A 125 0.94 7.30 5.76
C TRP A 125 0.30 5.95 5.44
N TYR A 126 -0.86 5.95 4.80
CA TYR A 126 -1.63 4.75 4.46
C TYR A 126 -1.81 4.56 2.96
N PHE A 127 -1.78 5.66 2.21
CA PHE A 127 -1.96 5.67 0.77
C PHE A 127 -0.76 6.35 0.13
N ASN A 128 0.28 5.56 -0.14
CA ASN A 128 1.44 5.96 -0.93
C ASN A 128 1.98 4.76 -1.74
N GLU A 129 2.96 5.02 -2.60
CA GLU A 129 3.57 3.99 -3.46
C GLU A 129 4.17 2.79 -2.70
N ASN A 130 4.81 3.03 -1.55
CA ASN A 130 5.47 2.00 -0.75
C ASN A 130 4.43 1.10 -0.10
N THR A 131 3.38 1.67 0.53
CA THR A 131 2.29 0.89 1.11
C THR A 131 1.62 0.06 0.03
N PHE A 132 1.35 0.63 -1.16
CA PHE A 132 0.80 -0.10 -2.30
C PHE A 132 1.66 -1.33 -2.66
N LEU A 133 2.98 -1.16 -2.80
CA LEU A 133 3.89 -2.26 -3.13
C LEU A 133 3.91 -3.33 -2.04
N LEU A 134 3.99 -2.93 -0.77
CA LEU A 134 4.09 -3.85 0.36
C LEU A 134 2.83 -4.70 0.53
N ILE A 135 1.62 -4.11 0.45
CA ILE A 135 0.38 -4.88 0.60
C ILE A 135 0.15 -5.85 -0.57
N HIS A 136 0.53 -5.48 -1.79
CA HIS A 136 0.42 -6.38 -2.95
C HIS A 136 1.48 -7.48 -2.90
N LEU A 137 2.69 -7.18 -2.43
CA LEU A 137 3.71 -8.19 -2.15
C LEU A 137 3.20 -9.21 -1.13
N LEU A 138 2.63 -8.75 -0.02
CA LEU A 138 2.02 -9.60 1.00
C LEU A 138 0.90 -10.45 0.41
N ALA A 139 -0.02 -9.87 -0.36
CA ALA A 139 -1.11 -10.61 -1.02
C ALA A 139 -0.57 -11.71 -1.96
N PHE A 140 0.45 -11.40 -2.76
CA PHE A 140 1.10 -12.36 -3.63
C PHE A 140 1.68 -13.54 -2.84
N PHE A 141 2.41 -13.27 -1.75
CA PHE A 141 2.99 -14.31 -0.89
C PHE A 141 1.94 -15.11 -0.12
N CYS A 142 0.84 -14.49 0.30
CA CYS A 142 -0.29 -15.22 0.88
C CYS A 142 -0.87 -16.28 -0.10
N GLY A 143 -0.67 -16.08 -1.41
CA GLY A 143 -0.99 -17.08 -2.44
C GLY A 143 -0.29 -18.42 -2.22
N PHE A 144 0.90 -18.43 -1.60
CA PHE A 144 1.64 -19.64 -1.26
C PHE A 144 0.82 -20.59 -0.39
N PHE A 145 0.10 -20.07 0.62
CA PHE A 145 -0.73 -20.87 1.52
C PHE A 145 -2.02 -21.36 0.86
N GLY A 146 -2.49 -20.66 -0.17
CA GLY A 146 -3.67 -21.05 -0.94
C GLY A 146 -3.40 -22.05 -2.05
N ARG A 147 -2.13 -22.44 -2.31
CA ARG A 147 -1.77 -23.26 -3.47
C ARG A 147 -2.46 -24.62 -3.41
N LYS A 148 -3.11 -25.02 -4.51
CA LYS A 148 -3.52 -26.41 -4.71
C LYS A 148 -2.29 -27.15 -5.22
N ILE A 149 -1.81 -28.12 -4.45
CA ILE A 149 -0.76 -29.01 -4.89
C ILE A 149 -1.45 -29.99 -5.82
N ASP A 150 -1.27 -29.83 -7.13
CA ASP A 150 -1.63 -30.89 -8.06
C ASP A 150 -0.68 -32.06 -7.78
N MET A 151 -1.16 -33.03 -7.00
CA MET A 151 -0.50 -34.31 -6.80
C MET A 151 -0.64 -35.09 -8.11
N HIS A 152 0.31 -34.89 -9.01
CA HIS A 152 0.57 -35.81 -10.12
C HIS A 152 1.46 -36.95 -9.66
#